data_AF-F8AKP0-F1
#
_entry.id   AF-F8AKP0-F1
#
_cell.length_a   1.000
_cell.length_b   1.000
_cell.length_c   1.000
_cell.angle_alpha   90.00
_cell.angle_beta   90.00
_cell.angle_gamma   90.00
#
_symmetry.space_group_name_H-M   'P 1'
#
loop_
_entity.id
_entity.type
_entity.pdbx_description
1 polymer ?
#
loop_
_entity_poly.entity_id
_entity_poly.type
_entity_poly.pdbx_seq_one_letter_code
_entity_poly.pdbx_strand_id
1 'polypeptide(L)'
;MKESKKLGLCYIGKIKKNIIVEYFGKKVQIEKLFKKDLEENKFKLRTINETEVKLYHKVVNIPNVGRVKIVAVLMKLNKNPRGFCKSANLSDSLRNQEEPKYLVCIDHKKKAENIIGEYIKRPMIEEKHQRDKSVLKIEGNYLTSKNSNIGFIRFLAIVSNCIEYLSHKYGLSFYEVVKSCSKELIKRGIP
;
A
#
# COMPACT_ATOMS: atom_id res chain seq x y z
N MET A 1 -12.82 2.33 -8.16
CA MET A 1 -13.84 2.60 -7.11
C MET A 1 -15.21 2.04 -7.45
N LYS A 2 -15.91 2.54 -8.49
CA LYS A 2 -17.24 2.05 -8.87
C LYS A 2 -17.24 0.54 -9.17
N GLU A 3 -16.32 0.10 -10.01
CA GLU A 3 -16.16 -1.33 -10.36
C GLU A 3 -15.79 -2.18 -9.14
N SER A 4 -14.82 -1.72 -8.33
CA SER A 4 -14.44 -2.41 -7.09
C SER A 4 -15.65 -2.63 -6.16
N LYS A 5 -16.52 -1.63 -6.04
CA LYS A 5 -17.75 -1.73 -5.24
C LYS A 5 -18.77 -2.69 -5.84
N LYS A 6 -18.91 -2.72 -7.17
CA LYS A 6 -19.75 -3.72 -7.86
C LYS A 6 -19.25 -5.15 -7.64
N LEU A 7 -17.94 -5.33 -7.60
CA LEU A 7 -17.29 -6.63 -7.37
C LEU A 7 -17.18 -7.02 -5.89
N GLY A 8 -17.68 -6.20 -4.96
CA GLY A 8 -17.56 -6.45 -3.52
C GLY A 8 -16.14 -6.32 -2.95
N LEU A 9 -15.20 -5.78 -3.73
CA LEU A 9 -13.79 -5.67 -3.35
C LEU A 9 -13.53 -4.36 -2.59
N CYS A 10 -13.04 -4.45 -1.35
CA CYS A 10 -12.67 -3.29 -0.54
C CYS A 10 -11.51 -2.49 -1.18
N TYR A 11 -11.84 -1.41 -1.87
CA TYR A 11 -10.88 -0.46 -2.40
C TYR A 11 -10.43 0.55 -1.34
N ILE A 12 -9.12 0.71 -1.19
CA ILE A 12 -8.45 1.79 -0.45
C ILE A 12 -7.45 2.49 -1.36
N GLY A 13 -7.48 3.81 -1.41
CA GLY A 13 -6.53 4.58 -2.20
C GLY A 13 -6.47 6.06 -1.88
N LYS A 14 -5.46 6.75 -2.40
CA LYS A 14 -5.34 8.20 -2.31
C LYS A 14 -6.37 8.86 -3.23
N ILE A 15 -6.97 9.95 -2.77
CA ILE A 15 -7.93 10.75 -3.53
C ILE A 15 -7.42 12.19 -3.68
N LYS A 16 -7.75 12.86 -4.79
CA LYS A 16 -7.37 14.26 -5.02
C LYS A 16 -8.18 15.19 -4.11
N LYS A 17 -7.55 16.26 -3.62
CA LYS A 17 -8.14 17.20 -2.63
C LYS A 17 -9.30 18.04 -3.17
N ASN A 18 -9.34 18.26 -4.49
CA ASN A 18 -10.35 19.04 -5.19
C ASN A 18 -11.62 18.27 -5.58
N ILE A 19 -11.73 16.98 -5.25
CA ILE A 19 -12.93 16.20 -5.57
C ILE A 19 -14.13 16.74 -4.78
N ILE A 20 -15.25 16.90 -5.48
CA ILE A 20 -16.53 17.29 -4.90
C ILE A 20 -17.24 16.04 -4.38
N VAL A 21 -17.61 16.08 -3.12
CA VAL A 21 -18.37 15.05 -2.43
C VAL A 21 -19.64 15.64 -1.85
N GLU A 22 -20.60 14.80 -1.54
CA GLU A 22 -21.82 15.20 -0.86
C GLU A 22 -21.74 14.81 0.63
N TYR A 23 -21.93 15.80 1.49
CA TYR A 23 -21.89 15.65 2.94
C TYR A 23 -23.12 16.34 3.53
N PHE A 24 -24.00 15.57 4.19
CA PHE A 24 -25.31 16.04 4.68
C PHE A 24 -26.11 16.83 3.63
N GLY A 25 -26.22 16.29 2.40
CA GLY A 25 -26.97 16.91 1.31
C GLY A 25 -26.29 18.10 0.62
N LYS A 26 -25.11 18.54 1.09
CA LYS A 26 -24.37 19.65 0.50
C LYS A 26 -23.17 19.16 -0.31
N LYS A 27 -22.99 19.71 -1.50
CA LYS A 27 -21.80 19.48 -2.33
C LYS A 27 -20.64 20.32 -1.81
N VAL A 28 -19.54 19.66 -1.44
CA VAL A 28 -18.37 20.29 -0.83
C VAL A 28 -17.09 19.64 -1.36
N GLN A 29 -16.02 20.41 -1.49
CA GLN A 29 -14.70 19.87 -1.81
C GLN A 29 -14.09 19.20 -0.58
N ILE A 30 -13.37 18.09 -0.77
CA ILE A 30 -12.73 17.34 0.33
C ILE A 30 -11.83 18.25 1.18
N GLU A 31 -11.00 19.07 0.54
CA GLU A 31 -10.11 19.98 1.27
C GLU A 31 -10.89 20.91 2.21
N LYS A 32 -11.94 21.56 1.71
CA LYS A 32 -12.82 22.44 2.51
C LYS A 32 -13.55 21.68 3.62
N LEU A 33 -13.93 20.43 3.37
CA LEU A 33 -14.64 19.58 4.33
C LEU A 33 -13.80 19.30 5.58
N PHE A 34 -12.48 19.13 5.42
CA PHE A 34 -11.56 18.87 6.53
C PHE A 34 -10.82 20.11 7.02
N LYS A 35 -10.82 21.23 6.29
CA LYS A 35 -10.11 22.46 6.64
C LYS A 35 -10.46 22.97 8.04
N LYS A 36 -11.76 23.05 8.37
CA LYS A 36 -12.22 23.45 9.72
C LYS A 36 -11.70 22.51 10.81
N ASP A 37 -11.74 21.21 10.58
CA ASP A 37 -11.26 20.22 11.56
C ASP A 37 -9.73 20.30 11.73
N LEU A 38 -8.99 20.65 10.66
CA LEU A 38 -7.55 20.90 10.73
C LEU A 38 -7.21 22.15 11.54
N GLU A 39 -7.89 23.26 11.27
CA GLU A 39 -7.69 24.55 11.94
C GLU A 39 -8.04 24.47 13.43
N GLU A 40 -9.09 23.75 13.79
CA GLU A 40 -9.53 23.56 15.18
C GLU A 40 -8.68 22.52 15.95
N ASN A 41 -7.65 21.93 15.33
CA ASN A 41 -6.66 21.05 15.94
C ASN A 41 -7.25 19.82 16.70
N LYS A 42 -8.48 19.40 16.37
CA LYS A 42 -9.23 18.26 16.95
C LYS A 42 -8.61 16.86 16.70
N PHE A 43 -7.32 16.77 16.38
CA PHE A 43 -6.72 15.57 15.80
C PHE A 43 -6.68 14.45 16.82
N LYS A 44 -7.05 13.23 16.40
CA LYS A 44 -6.76 12.04 17.21
C LYS A 44 -5.36 11.57 16.87
N LEU A 45 -4.42 11.74 17.81
CA LEU A 45 -3.11 11.11 17.73
C LEU A 45 -3.27 9.61 17.98
N ARG A 46 -2.69 8.83 17.08
CA ARG A 46 -2.68 7.37 17.13
C ARG A 46 -1.32 6.85 16.69
N THR A 47 -0.94 5.71 17.22
CA THR A 47 0.23 4.96 16.74
C THR A 47 -0.28 3.76 15.96
N ILE A 48 0.10 3.66 14.68
CA ILE A 48 -0.28 2.58 13.78
C ILE A 48 1.00 2.02 13.17
N ASN A 49 1.29 0.73 13.38
CA ASN A 49 2.50 0.07 12.89
C ASN A 49 3.77 0.91 13.19
N GLU A 50 3.96 1.28 14.46
CA GLU A 50 5.10 2.10 14.94
C GLU A 50 5.19 3.53 14.36
N THR A 51 4.19 3.94 13.57
CA THR A 51 4.11 5.28 12.97
C THR A 51 3.09 6.13 13.72
N GLU A 52 3.50 7.32 14.15
CA GLU A 52 2.57 8.29 14.74
C GLU A 52 1.77 9.00 13.63
N VAL A 53 0.46 8.93 13.74
CA VAL A 53 -0.46 9.53 12.78
C VAL A 53 -1.49 10.38 13.50
N LYS A 54 -1.73 11.56 12.93
CA LYS A 54 -2.91 12.36 13.21
C LYS A 54 -3.94 12.04 12.14
N LEU A 55 -5.12 11.58 12.55
CA LEU A 55 -6.16 11.18 11.61
C LEU A 55 -7.52 11.79 11.91
N TYR A 56 -8.28 12.03 10.85
CA TYR A 56 -9.71 12.29 10.87
C TYR A 56 -10.40 11.43 9.85
N HIS A 57 -11.67 11.16 10.07
CA HIS A 57 -12.48 10.56 9.04
C HIS A 57 -13.88 11.18 8.99
N LYS A 58 -14.46 11.19 7.80
CA LYS A 58 -15.88 11.47 7.59
C LYS A 58 -16.45 10.44 6.62
N VAL A 59 -17.72 10.11 6.82
CA VAL A 59 -18.47 9.33 5.85
C VAL A 59 -19.16 10.31 4.93
N VAL A 60 -18.90 10.20 3.63
CA VAL A 60 -19.46 11.08 2.60
C VAL A 60 -20.09 10.23 1.50
N ASN A 61 -20.91 10.86 0.66
CA ASN A 61 -21.43 10.28 -0.55
C ASN A 61 -20.61 10.79 -1.76
N ILE A 62 -20.11 9.88 -2.60
CA ILE A 62 -19.46 10.24 -3.86
C ILE A 62 -20.44 9.93 -5.00
N PRO A 63 -20.72 10.88 -5.91
CA PRO A 63 -21.57 10.64 -7.08
C PRO A 63 -21.13 9.39 -7.84
N ASN A 64 -22.09 8.55 -8.26
CA ASN A 64 -21.86 7.30 -8.99
C ASN A 64 -21.08 6.19 -8.24
N VAL A 65 -20.72 6.40 -6.97
CA VAL A 65 -20.05 5.39 -6.11
C VAL A 65 -20.86 5.11 -4.84
N GLY A 66 -21.56 6.10 -4.30
CA GLY A 66 -22.34 5.99 -3.07
C GLY A 66 -21.53 6.34 -1.82
N ARG A 67 -22.00 5.86 -0.65
CA ARG A 67 -21.32 6.11 0.64
C ARG A 67 -19.92 5.51 0.68
N VAL A 68 -18.96 6.29 1.16
CA VAL A 68 -17.55 5.95 1.36
C VAL A 68 -17.04 6.62 2.64
N LYS A 69 -15.92 6.13 3.18
CA LYS A 69 -15.18 6.83 4.24
C LYS A 69 -13.97 7.53 3.64
N ILE A 70 -13.85 8.83 3.92
CA ILE A 70 -12.64 9.60 3.62
C ILE A 70 -11.87 9.77 4.93
N VAL A 71 -10.58 9.46 4.89
CA VAL A 71 -9.66 9.62 6.00
C VAL A 71 -8.63 10.68 5.62
N ALA A 72 -8.57 11.78 6.36
CA ALA A 72 -7.49 12.74 6.25
C ALA A 72 -6.38 12.35 7.23
N VAL A 73 -5.15 12.23 6.74
CA VAL A 73 -4.01 11.71 7.50
C VAL A 73 -2.83 12.67 7.40
N LEU A 74 -2.31 13.06 8.56
CA LEU A 74 -1.02 13.71 8.72
C LEU A 74 -0.08 12.72 9.41
N MET A 75 0.95 12.29 8.71
CA MET A 75 1.90 11.31 9.22
C MET A 75 3.14 12.02 9.77
N LYS A 76 3.52 11.69 11.00
CA LYS A 76 4.83 12.00 11.56
C LYS A 76 5.56 10.68 11.77
N LEU A 77 6.59 10.43 10.97
CA LEU A 77 7.41 9.24 11.15
C LEU A 77 8.32 9.43 12.37
N ASN A 78 8.24 8.51 13.32
CA ASN A 78 9.33 8.32 14.27
C ASN A 78 10.47 7.58 13.56
N LYS A 79 11.72 7.94 13.92
CA LYS A 79 12.94 7.40 13.31
C LYS A 79 12.95 5.86 13.40
N ASN A 80 12.98 5.21 12.24
CA ASN A 80 13.23 3.79 12.00
C ASN A 80 12.24 2.79 12.65
N PRO A 81 11.21 2.31 11.93
CA PRO A 81 10.51 1.10 12.33
C PRO A 81 11.48 -0.08 12.32
N ARG A 82 11.64 -0.74 13.47
CA ARG A 82 12.61 -1.85 13.62
C ARG A 82 12.05 -3.07 12.89
N GLY A 83 12.72 -3.47 11.81
CA GLY A 83 12.38 -4.69 11.05
C GLY A 83 12.08 -4.47 9.58
N PHE A 84 12.07 -3.23 9.09
CA PHE A 84 12.13 -2.96 7.66
C PHE A 84 13.57 -3.12 7.17
N CYS A 85 13.76 -3.85 6.07
CA CYS A 85 15.04 -3.98 5.40
C CYS A 85 15.66 -2.58 5.21
N LYS A 86 16.93 -2.42 5.61
CA LYS A 86 17.74 -1.19 5.50
C LYS A 86 17.87 -0.63 4.06
N SER A 87 17.21 -1.24 3.07
CA SER A 87 17.18 -0.83 1.67
C SER A 87 15.90 -0.10 1.25
N ALA A 88 14.86 -0.04 2.08
CA ALA A 88 13.67 0.75 1.80
C ALA A 88 13.87 2.15 2.40
N ASN A 89 14.38 3.07 1.58
CA ASN A 89 14.07 4.47 1.76
C ASN A 89 12.55 4.57 1.71
N LEU A 90 11.87 4.45 2.86
CA LEU A 90 10.47 4.79 3.00
C LEU A 90 10.36 6.19 2.41
N SER A 91 9.80 6.23 1.19
CA SER A 91 10.06 7.29 0.23
C SER A 91 9.96 8.65 0.90
N ASP A 92 10.89 9.56 0.59
CA ASP A 92 10.91 10.93 1.11
C ASP A 92 9.53 11.64 0.99
N SER A 93 8.63 11.12 0.14
CA SER A 93 7.21 11.49 0.02
C SER A 93 6.33 11.28 1.28
N LEU A 94 6.80 10.56 2.31
CA LEU A 94 6.08 10.27 3.55
C LEU A 94 6.58 11.06 4.77
N ARG A 95 7.78 11.66 4.68
CA ARG A 95 8.42 12.36 5.81
C ARG A 95 7.78 13.74 6.01
N ASN A 96 7.49 14.10 7.26
CA ASN A 96 7.03 15.43 7.72
C ASN A 96 6.14 16.18 6.73
N GLN A 97 4.90 15.74 6.57
CA GLN A 97 3.97 16.46 5.69
C GLN A 97 3.31 17.61 6.44
N GLU A 98 3.44 18.82 5.88
CA GLU A 98 2.66 19.99 6.30
C GLU A 98 1.20 19.87 5.83
N GLU A 99 0.94 19.21 4.69
CA GLU A 99 -0.41 18.99 4.16
C GLU A 99 -0.94 17.57 4.42
N PRO A 100 -2.24 17.43 4.74
CA PRO A 100 -2.87 16.12 4.93
C PRO A 100 -3.02 15.35 3.61
N LYS A 101 -2.75 14.04 3.65
CA LYS A 101 -3.14 13.10 2.61
C LYS A 101 -4.58 12.65 2.82
N TYR A 102 -5.36 12.61 1.75
CA TYR A 102 -6.73 12.10 1.78
C TYR A 102 -6.76 10.67 1.22
N LEU A 103 -7.21 9.74 2.04
CA LEU A 103 -7.48 8.35 1.67
C LEU A 103 -8.98 8.14 1.55
N VAL A 104 -9.40 7.30 0.63
CA VAL A 104 -10.79 6.89 0.47
C VAL A 104 -10.88 5.38 0.63
N CYS A 105 -11.87 4.93 1.39
CA CYS A 105 -12.27 3.54 1.52
C CYS A 105 -13.74 3.39 1.12
N ILE A 106 -14.03 2.47 0.20
CA ILE A 106 -15.42 2.23 -0.22
C ILE A 106 -16.26 1.56 0.87
N ASP A 107 -15.61 0.84 1.79
CA ASP A 107 -16.24 0.32 2.99
C ASP A 107 -16.26 1.41 4.06
N HIS A 108 -17.39 2.10 4.16
CA HIS A 108 -17.59 3.16 5.13
C HIS A 108 -17.65 2.67 6.58
N LYS A 109 -17.83 1.37 6.83
CA LYS A 109 -17.86 0.79 8.18
C LYS A 109 -16.45 0.50 8.69
N LYS A 110 -15.48 0.25 7.81
CA LYS A 110 -14.08 -0.03 8.16
C LYS A 110 -13.47 1.05 9.06
N LYS A 111 -12.76 0.64 10.12
CA LYS A 111 -12.07 1.56 11.04
C LYS A 111 -10.99 2.35 10.29
N ALA A 112 -10.81 3.62 10.64
CA ALA A 112 -9.86 4.50 9.95
C ALA A 112 -8.42 4.03 10.15
N GLU A 113 -8.11 3.50 11.33
CA GLU A 113 -6.81 2.93 11.67
C GLU A 113 -6.45 1.76 10.76
N ASN A 114 -7.41 0.87 10.48
CA ASN A 114 -7.20 -0.27 9.57
C ASN A 114 -6.98 0.20 8.12
N ILE A 115 -7.70 1.25 7.69
CA ILE A 115 -7.53 1.84 6.36
C ILE A 115 -6.10 2.38 6.20
N ILE A 116 -5.60 3.09 7.20
CA ILE A 116 -4.24 3.62 7.22
C ILE A 116 -3.22 2.48 7.27
N GLY A 117 -3.41 1.49 8.15
CA GLY A 117 -2.51 0.34 8.28
C GLY A 117 -2.38 -0.47 6.99
N GLU A 118 -3.47 -0.65 6.24
CA GLU A 118 -3.42 -1.27 4.91
C GLU A 118 -2.75 -0.36 3.88
N TYR A 119 -3.00 0.95 3.91
CA TYR A 119 -2.37 1.89 2.99
C TYR A 119 -0.86 2.02 3.21
N ILE A 120 -0.38 1.98 4.46
CA ILE A 120 1.05 2.03 4.80
C ILE A 120 1.82 0.81 4.25
N LYS A 121 1.15 -0.33 4.05
CA LYS A 121 1.77 -1.52 3.44
C LYS A 121 1.94 -1.40 1.93
N ARG A 122 1.30 -0.42 1.28
CA ARG A 122 1.30 -0.29 -0.19
C ARG A 122 2.69 -0.09 -0.81
N PRO A 123 3.59 0.73 -0.25
CA PRO A 123 4.96 0.85 -0.76
C PRO A 123 5.70 -0.49 -0.80
N MET A 124 5.47 -1.40 0.16
CA MET A 124 6.09 -2.73 0.15
C MET A 124 5.70 -3.55 -1.08
N ILE A 125 4.45 -3.41 -1.54
CA ILE A 125 3.95 -4.09 -2.74
C ILE A 125 4.62 -3.49 -3.99
N GLU A 126 4.78 -2.17 -4.03
CA GLU A 126 5.43 -1.48 -5.15
C GLU A 126 6.93 -1.81 -5.23
N GLU A 127 7.64 -1.82 -4.09
CA GLU A 127 9.03 -2.28 -3.99
C GLU A 127 9.18 -3.75 -4.38
N LYS A 128 8.26 -4.61 -3.93
CA LYS A 128 8.22 -6.01 -4.35
C LYS A 128 8.07 -6.14 -5.86
N HIS A 129 7.12 -5.42 -6.46
CA HIS A 129 6.95 -5.43 -7.91
C HIS A 129 8.21 -4.97 -8.63
N GLN A 130 8.88 -3.91 -8.14
CA GLN A 130 10.13 -3.43 -8.73
C GLN A 130 11.25 -4.47 -8.61
N ARG A 131 11.37 -5.13 -7.45
CA ARG A 131 12.32 -6.22 -7.21
C ARG A 131 12.03 -7.44 -8.09
N ASP A 132 10.78 -7.86 -8.21
CA ASP A 132 10.40 -8.99 -9.06
C ASP A 132 10.72 -8.68 -10.53
N LYS A 133 10.44 -7.45 -10.98
CA LYS A 133 10.81 -6.98 -12.33
C LYS A 133 12.31 -6.93 -12.56
N SER A 134 13.11 -6.47 -11.59
CA SER A 134 14.56 -6.34 -11.78
C SER A 134 15.30 -7.66 -11.58
N VAL A 135 14.97 -8.41 -10.54
CA VAL A 135 15.67 -9.64 -10.14
C VAL A 135 15.18 -10.85 -10.94
N LEU A 136 13.86 -11.00 -11.06
CA LEU A 136 13.25 -12.12 -11.80
C LEU A 136 12.97 -11.76 -13.26
N LYS A 137 13.29 -10.52 -13.68
CA LYS A 137 13.18 -10.04 -15.07
C LYS A 137 11.79 -10.23 -15.69
N ILE A 138 10.72 -10.31 -14.88
CA ILE A 138 9.38 -10.80 -15.29
C ILE A 138 8.70 -10.07 -16.48
N GLU A 139 9.24 -8.94 -16.93
CA GLU A 139 8.79 -8.23 -18.15
C GLU A 139 9.35 -8.82 -19.46
N GLY A 140 10.19 -9.85 -19.38
CA GLY A 140 10.75 -10.54 -20.55
C GLY A 140 9.75 -11.41 -21.32
N ASN A 141 10.04 -11.63 -22.60
CA ASN A 141 9.43 -12.68 -23.42
C ASN A 141 10.31 -13.93 -23.37
N TYR A 142 10.07 -14.78 -22.39
CA TYR A 142 10.88 -15.97 -22.13
C TYR A 142 10.50 -17.15 -23.01
N LEU A 143 9.24 -17.22 -23.41
CA LEU A 143 8.67 -18.32 -24.16
C LEU A 143 8.00 -17.78 -25.42
N THR A 144 7.98 -18.63 -26.46
CA THR A 144 7.51 -18.28 -27.81
C THR A 144 6.02 -17.98 -27.87
N SER A 145 5.21 -18.64 -27.04
CA SER A 145 3.76 -18.40 -26.98
C SER A 145 3.39 -17.45 -25.85
N LYS A 146 2.42 -16.55 -26.11
CA LYS A 146 1.89 -15.62 -25.10
C LYS A 146 1.32 -16.34 -23.87
N ASN A 147 0.62 -17.45 -24.07
CA ASN A 147 0.02 -18.21 -22.97
C ASN A 147 1.09 -18.88 -22.09
N SER A 148 2.11 -19.47 -22.71
CA SER A 148 3.25 -20.04 -21.98
C SER A 148 4.01 -18.95 -21.22
N ASN A 149 4.24 -17.79 -21.83
CA ASN A 149 4.92 -16.67 -21.17
C ASN A 149 4.12 -16.17 -19.94
N ILE A 150 2.79 -16.05 -20.05
CA ILE A 150 1.92 -15.72 -18.91
C ILE A 150 2.02 -16.77 -17.81
N GLY A 151 2.02 -18.06 -18.17
CA GLY A 151 2.18 -19.17 -17.21
C GLY A 151 3.52 -19.10 -16.47
N PHE A 152 4.61 -18.86 -17.20
CA PHE A 152 5.95 -18.72 -16.63
C PHE A 152 6.07 -17.53 -15.68
N ILE A 153 5.52 -16.36 -16.05
CA ILE A 153 5.50 -15.18 -15.17
C ILE A 153 4.74 -15.46 -13.88
N ARG A 154 3.60 -16.17 -13.95
CA ARG A 154 2.84 -16.58 -12.74
C ARG A 154 3.64 -17.52 -11.86
N PHE A 155 4.35 -18.47 -12.45
CA PHE A 155 5.25 -19.37 -11.70
C PHE A 155 6.35 -18.59 -10.98
N LEU A 156 7.03 -17.67 -11.66
CA LEU A 156 8.06 -16.82 -11.04
C LEU A 156 7.51 -15.97 -9.89
N ALA A 157 6.29 -15.44 -10.02
CA ALA A 157 5.65 -14.70 -8.93
C ALA A 157 5.40 -15.58 -7.69
N ILE A 158 5.00 -16.85 -7.87
CA ILE A 158 4.84 -17.81 -6.77
C ILE A 158 6.19 -18.09 -6.10
N VAL A 159 7.24 -18.33 -6.91
CA VAL A 159 8.59 -18.56 -6.39
C VAL A 159 9.09 -17.35 -5.59
N SER A 160 8.86 -16.12 -6.08
CA SER A 160 9.20 -14.89 -5.35
C SER A 160 8.51 -14.82 -3.98
N ASN A 161 7.22 -15.16 -3.93
CA ASN A 161 6.47 -15.21 -2.67
C ASN A 161 7.07 -16.23 -1.68
N CYS A 162 7.51 -17.39 -2.16
CA CYS A 162 8.17 -18.39 -1.32
C CYS A 162 9.51 -17.88 -0.78
N ILE A 163 10.33 -17.22 -1.61
CA ILE A 163 11.61 -16.64 -1.19
C ILE A 163 11.38 -15.55 -0.13
N GLU A 164 10.38 -14.69 -0.35
CA GLU A 164 10.00 -13.63 0.61
C GLU A 164 9.51 -14.23 1.94
N TYR A 165 8.71 -15.31 1.90
CA TYR A 165 8.31 -16.02 3.11
C TYR A 165 9.52 -16.57 3.89
N LEU A 166 10.48 -17.20 3.20
CA LEU A 166 11.70 -17.71 3.84
C LEU A 166 12.55 -16.58 4.41
N SER A 167 12.67 -15.47 3.68
CA SER A 167 13.36 -14.26 4.13
C SER A 167 12.79 -13.77 5.46
N HIS A 168 11.47 -13.65 5.58
CA HIS A 168 10.81 -13.28 6.82
C HIS A 168 10.97 -14.33 7.93
N LYS A 169 10.83 -15.61 7.61
CA LYS A 169 10.91 -16.70 8.59
C LYS A 169 12.30 -16.81 9.23
N TYR A 170 13.35 -16.61 8.44
CA TYR A 170 14.74 -16.77 8.88
C TYR A 170 15.45 -15.45 9.18
N GLY A 171 14.79 -14.31 9.02
CA GLY A 171 15.39 -12.98 9.24
C GLY A 171 16.52 -12.66 8.25
N LEU A 172 16.54 -13.31 7.10
CA LEU A 172 17.53 -13.12 6.03
C LEU A 172 17.00 -12.13 5.00
N SER A 173 17.87 -11.45 4.27
CA SER A 173 17.47 -10.68 3.09
C SER A 173 17.02 -11.60 1.95
N PHE A 174 16.19 -11.08 1.05
CA PHE A 174 15.75 -11.80 -0.15
C PHE A 174 16.93 -12.37 -0.95
N TYR A 175 18.01 -11.58 -1.11
CA TYR A 175 19.21 -12.00 -1.85
C TYR A 175 20.01 -13.09 -1.14
N GLU A 176 20.05 -13.10 0.19
CA GLU A 176 20.71 -14.16 0.95
C GLU A 176 19.97 -15.49 0.81
N VAL A 177 18.63 -15.46 0.78
CA VAL A 177 17.82 -16.65 0.51
C VAL A 177 18.09 -17.15 -0.91
N VAL A 178 18.03 -16.28 -1.92
CA VAL A 178 18.34 -16.64 -3.32
C VAL A 178 19.73 -17.27 -3.42
N LYS A 179 20.75 -16.62 -2.87
CA LYS A 179 22.14 -17.10 -2.89
C LYS A 179 22.28 -18.46 -2.20
N SER A 180 21.57 -18.69 -1.09
CA SER A 180 21.61 -19.95 -0.36
C SER A 180 20.93 -21.08 -1.15
N CYS A 181 19.77 -20.80 -1.75
CA CYS A 181 19.09 -21.73 -2.65
C CYS A 181 19.96 -22.07 -3.87
N SER A 182 20.57 -21.08 -4.52
CA SER A 182 21.46 -21.31 -5.67
C SER A 182 22.65 -22.20 -5.30
N LYS A 183 23.29 -21.96 -4.15
CA LYS A 183 24.38 -22.83 -3.66
C LYS A 183 23.93 -24.27 -3.47
N GLU A 184 22.73 -24.48 -2.92
CA GLU A 184 22.19 -25.82 -2.69
C GLU A 184 21.83 -26.54 -3.99
N LEU A 185 21.30 -25.82 -4.98
CA LEU A 185 21.03 -26.36 -6.32
C LEU A 185 22.32 -26.80 -7.01
N ILE A 186 23.37 -25.97 -6.98
CA ILE A 186 24.69 -26.30 -7.54
C ILE A 186 25.27 -27.56 -6.88
N LYS A 187 25.17 -27.67 -5.54
CA LYS A 187 25.60 -28.88 -4.82
C LYS A 187 24.87 -30.14 -5.28
N ARG A 188 23.62 -30.01 -5.72
CA ARG A 188 22.80 -31.12 -6.24
C ARG A 188 22.99 -31.36 -7.74
N GLY A 189 23.92 -30.67 -8.39
CA GLY A 189 24.20 -30.79 -9.82
C GLY A 189 23.14 -30.15 -10.72
N ILE A 190 22.28 -29.28 -10.17
CA ILE A 190 21.29 -28.53 -10.92
C ILE A 190 21.90 -27.14 -11.22
N PRO A 191 22.27 -26.84 -12.48
CA PRO A 191 22.85 -25.56 -12.85
C PRO A 191 21.86 -24.39 -12.74
#